data_AF-A0A966ULH2-F1
#
_entry.id   AF-A0A966ULH2-F1
#
_cell.length_a   1.000
_cell.length_b   1.000
_cell.length_c   1.000
_cell.angle_alpha   90.00
_cell.angle_beta   90.00
_cell.angle_gamma   90.00
#
_symmetry.space_group_name_H-M   'P 1'
#
loop_
_entity.id
_entity.type
_entity.pdbx_description
1 polymer ?
#
loop_
_entity_poly.entity_id
_entity_poly.type
_entity_poly.pdbx_seq_one_letter_code
_entity_poly.pdbx_strand_id
1 'polypeptide(L)'
;QAIDVQLKHIITRLYGFYDYTGIRITQSWLVHGTNQQHHHPHTHSNSFLSGVFYIRASDTDSIVFTKGGEYDRVNIQVKHREVSPLSKDRYSISVLTGDLIIFSSHTTHTVTPITSSEPRLSLAFNTFLTGTLGHSDSANELIL
;
A
#
# COMPACT_ATOMS: atom_id res chain seq x y z
N GLN A 1 -7.55 -5.14 -15.43
CA GLN A 1 -7.19 -6.54 -15.77
C GLN A 1 -5.90 -7.01 -15.11
N ALA A 2 -4.71 -6.44 -15.41
CA ALA A 2 -3.47 -6.89 -14.77
C ALA A 2 -3.45 -6.71 -13.24
N ILE A 3 -3.94 -5.56 -12.75
CA ILE A 3 -4.06 -5.28 -11.31
C ILE A 3 -5.03 -6.26 -10.63
N ASP A 4 -6.19 -6.51 -11.23
CA ASP A 4 -7.21 -7.43 -10.68
C ASP A 4 -6.68 -8.85 -10.50
N VAL A 5 -5.86 -9.33 -11.45
CA VAL A 5 -5.22 -10.65 -11.36
C VAL A 5 -4.27 -10.70 -10.16
N GLN A 6 -3.47 -9.66 -9.94
CA GLN A 6 -2.55 -9.59 -8.80
C GLN A 6 -3.31 -9.49 -7.48
N LEU A 7 -4.37 -8.68 -7.42
CA LEU A 7 -5.23 -8.60 -6.23
C LEU A 7 -5.86 -9.95 -5.89
N LYS A 8 -6.39 -10.67 -6.89
CA LYS A 8 -6.94 -12.02 -6.71
C LYS A 8 -5.87 -12.99 -6.24
N HIS A 9 -4.67 -12.93 -6.79
CA HIS A 9 -3.54 -13.74 -6.35
C HIS A 9 -3.18 -13.47 -4.88
N ILE A 10 -3.10 -12.20 -4.48
CA ILE A 10 -2.78 -11.81 -3.10
C ILE A 10 -3.82 -12.35 -2.11
N ILE A 11 -5.12 -12.12 -2.35
CA ILE A 11 -6.15 -12.54 -1.40
C ILE A 11 -6.25 -14.07 -1.29
N THR A 12 -6.06 -14.80 -2.38
CA THR A 12 -6.18 -16.27 -2.39
C THR A 12 -4.92 -16.97 -1.90
N ARG A 13 -3.72 -16.47 -2.25
CA ARG A 13 -2.44 -17.16 -1.97
C ARG A 13 -1.73 -16.66 -0.73
N LEU A 14 -1.81 -15.36 -0.44
CA LEU A 14 -1.13 -14.78 0.72
C LEU A 14 -2.05 -14.69 1.93
N TYR A 15 -3.29 -14.21 1.74
CA TYR A 15 -4.28 -14.18 2.81
C TYR A 15 -5.07 -15.49 2.97
N GLY A 16 -5.09 -16.36 1.95
CA GLY A 16 -5.75 -17.66 2.03
C GLY A 16 -7.29 -17.58 2.05
N PHE A 17 -7.88 -16.52 1.48
CA PHE A 17 -9.33 -16.38 1.44
C PHE A 17 -9.96 -17.40 0.48
N TYR A 18 -11.16 -17.88 0.84
CA TYR A 18 -11.98 -18.71 -0.02
C TYR A 18 -12.51 -17.94 -1.23
N ASP A 19 -12.81 -18.66 -2.32
CA ASP A 19 -13.19 -18.05 -3.60
C ASP A 19 -14.50 -17.23 -3.57
N TYR A 20 -15.32 -17.35 -2.52
CA TYR A 20 -16.53 -16.54 -2.35
C TYR A 20 -16.26 -15.16 -1.70
N THR A 21 -15.04 -14.93 -1.18
CA THR A 21 -14.60 -13.61 -0.70
C THR A 21 -13.71 -12.98 -1.76
N GLY A 22 -14.20 -11.89 -2.37
CA GLY A 22 -13.50 -11.17 -3.42
C GLY A 22 -12.83 -9.90 -2.93
N ILE A 23 -12.21 -9.17 -3.87
CA ILE A 23 -11.67 -7.84 -3.67
C ILE A 23 -11.92 -7.01 -4.91
N ARG A 24 -12.29 -5.73 -4.74
CA ARG A 24 -12.53 -4.80 -5.85
C ARG A 24 -11.83 -3.47 -5.62
N ILE A 25 -11.42 -2.83 -6.71
CA ILE A 25 -11.00 -1.42 -6.68
C ILE A 25 -12.22 -0.57 -6.37
N THR A 26 -12.13 0.28 -5.34
CA THR A 26 -13.20 1.19 -4.91
C THR A 26 -12.96 2.61 -5.40
N GLN A 27 -11.69 3.02 -5.49
CA GLN A 27 -11.28 4.35 -5.96
C GLN A 27 -9.97 4.23 -6.72
N SER A 28 -9.76 5.09 -7.70
CA SER A 28 -8.48 5.22 -8.40
C SER A 28 -8.28 6.65 -8.89
N TRP A 29 -7.04 7.12 -8.89
CA TRP A 29 -6.69 8.45 -9.37
C TRP A 29 -5.29 8.47 -9.98
N LEU A 30 -5.11 9.34 -10.97
CA LEU A 30 -3.81 9.61 -11.55
C LEU A 30 -3.08 10.64 -10.71
N VAL A 31 -1.82 10.35 -10.41
CA VAL A 31 -0.90 11.28 -9.76
C VAL A 31 0.14 11.68 -10.80
N HIS A 32 0.08 12.92 -11.24
CA HIS A 32 1.10 13.53 -12.07
C HIS A 32 1.95 14.44 -11.19
N GLY A 33 3.09 13.92 -10.74
CA GLY A 33 4.02 14.67 -9.91
C GLY A 33 4.99 15.47 -10.76
N THR A 34 5.10 16.76 -10.46
CA THR A 34 6.16 17.64 -10.99
C THR A 34 7.04 18.14 -9.84
N ASN A 35 8.22 18.66 -10.19
CA ASN A 35 9.30 19.07 -9.27
C ASN A 35 8.84 19.55 -7.88
N GLN A 36 9.48 19.00 -6.85
CA GLN A 36 9.29 19.33 -5.41
C GLN A 36 7.93 18.97 -4.78
N GLN A 37 7.00 18.35 -5.50
CA GLN A 37 5.79 17.82 -4.88
C GLN A 37 6.09 16.58 -4.03
N HIS A 38 5.58 16.56 -2.79
CA HIS A 38 5.64 15.42 -1.90
C HIS A 38 4.26 15.16 -1.31
N HIS A 39 3.99 13.90 -1.00
CA HIS A 39 2.80 13.53 -0.23
C HIS A 39 3.20 13.31 1.22
N HIS A 40 2.52 13.98 2.15
CA HIS A 40 2.73 13.75 3.58
C HIS A 40 2.52 12.26 3.92
N PRO A 41 3.17 11.75 4.97
CA PRO A 41 2.89 10.41 5.47
C PRO A 41 1.40 10.24 5.76
N HIS A 42 0.76 9.21 5.20
CA HIS A 42 -0.66 8.95 5.38
C HIS A 42 -1.01 7.46 5.25
N THR A 43 -2.25 7.13 5.57
CA THR A 43 -2.89 5.81 5.38
C THR A 43 -4.20 5.99 4.60
N HIS A 44 -4.81 4.90 4.15
CA HIS A 44 -6.06 4.91 3.39
C HIS A 44 -7.19 4.26 4.20
N SER A 45 -8.03 5.08 4.83
CA SER A 45 -9.21 4.61 5.57
C SER A 45 -10.24 3.94 4.65
N ASN A 46 -11.05 3.03 5.21
CA ASN A 46 -12.09 2.29 4.47
C ASN A 46 -11.54 1.53 3.25
N SER A 47 -10.30 1.07 3.35
CA SER A 47 -9.58 0.32 2.32
C SER A 47 -8.88 -0.87 2.97
N PHE A 48 -8.85 -2.03 2.31
CA PHE A 48 -8.18 -3.23 2.80
C PHE A 48 -6.74 -3.30 2.29
N LEU A 49 -6.58 -3.30 0.97
CA LEU A 49 -5.31 -3.10 0.28
C LEU A 49 -5.35 -1.82 -0.55
N SER A 50 -4.22 -1.14 -0.65
CA SER A 50 -4.03 -0.03 -1.57
C SER A 50 -2.82 -0.30 -2.45
N GLY A 51 -2.74 0.40 -3.57
CA GLY A 51 -1.61 0.20 -4.46
C GLY A 51 -1.35 1.37 -5.38
N VAL A 52 -0.17 1.31 -5.99
CA VAL A 52 0.30 2.30 -6.94
C VAL A 52 0.95 1.57 -8.10
N PHE A 53 0.46 1.85 -9.31
CA PHE A 53 1.07 1.42 -10.56
C PHE A 53 1.86 2.58 -11.17
N TYR A 54 3.16 2.40 -11.36
CA TYR A 54 4.06 3.44 -11.86
C TYR A 54 4.09 3.43 -13.39
N ILE A 55 3.23 4.23 -14.00
CA ILE A 55 3.15 4.40 -15.47
C ILE A 55 4.45 5.03 -16.01
N ARG A 56 5.07 5.92 -15.22
CA ARG A 56 6.39 6.49 -15.46
C ARG A 56 7.06 6.81 -14.13
N ALA A 57 8.29 6.32 -13.95
CA ALA A 57 9.15 6.59 -12.81
C ALA A 57 10.63 6.70 -13.24
N SER A 58 11.39 7.51 -12.51
CA SER A 58 12.86 7.57 -12.59
C SER A 58 13.49 6.58 -11.61
N ASP A 59 14.75 6.24 -11.84
CA ASP A 59 15.61 5.49 -10.92
C ASP A 59 15.75 6.11 -9.51
N THR A 60 15.52 7.42 -9.37
CA THR A 60 15.51 8.13 -8.09
C THR A 60 14.16 8.07 -7.36
N ASP A 61 13.10 7.56 -8.00
CA ASP A 61 11.78 7.47 -7.38
C ASP A 61 11.72 6.31 -6.38
N SER A 62 11.05 6.58 -5.26
CA SER A 62 10.80 5.55 -4.26
C SER A 62 9.50 5.82 -3.49
N ILE A 63 8.94 4.73 -2.99
CA ILE A 63 7.89 4.76 -1.96
C ILE A 63 8.51 4.35 -0.64
N VAL A 64 8.19 5.10 0.42
CA VAL A 64 8.73 4.86 1.75
C VAL A 64 7.59 4.45 2.68
N PHE A 65 7.72 3.26 3.24
CA PHE A 65 6.83 2.73 4.28
C PHE A 65 7.42 2.98 5.64
N THR A 66 6.60 3.46 6.57
CA THR A 66 6.98 3.68 7.97
C THR A 66 6.31 2.62 8.83
N LYS A 67 7.11 1.93 9.63
CA LYS A 67 6.69 0.97 10.65
C LYS A 67 6.08 1.74 11.82
N GLY A 68 4.97 1.21 12.33
CA GLY A 68 4.21 1.82 13.42
C GLY A 68 3.22 2.86 12.91
N GLY A 69 1.96 2.68 13.31
CA GLY A 69 0.90 3.67 13.07
C GLY A 69 0.85 4.71 14.18
N GLU A 70 -0.08 5.66 14.08
CA GLU A 70 -0.40 6.61 15.16
C GLU A 70 -0.74 5.92 16.49
N TYR A 71 -1.06 4.63 16.47
CA TYR A 71 -1.53 3.86 17.62
C TYR A 71 -0.45 3.02 18.32
N ASP A 72 0.81 3.03 17.86
CA ASP A 72 1.90 2.41 18.63
C ASP A 72 2.18 3.25 19.88
N ARG A 73 1.60 2.82 21.01
CA ARG A 73 1.65 3.54 22.29
C ARG A 73 3.00 3.52 22.98
N VAL A 74 3.93 2.68 22.51
CA VAL A 74 5.25 2.52 23.12
C VAL A 74 6.32 2.72 22.05
N ASN A 75 7.01 3.84 22.14
CA ASN A 75 8.18 4.11 21.32
C ASN A 75 9.43 3.64 22.07
N ILE A 76 9.93 2.45 21.71
CA ILE A 76 11.11 1.84 22.34
C ILE A 76 12.37 2.31 21.59
N GLN A 77 13.05 3.32 22.15
CA GLN A 77 14.31 3.84 21.61
C GLN A 77 15.51 3.06 22.16
N VAL A 78 16.02 2.09 21.40
CA VAL A 78 17.17 1.26 21.79
C VAL A 78 18.27 1.35 20.73
N LYS A 79 19.53 1.41 21.16
CA LYS A 79 20.68 1.30 20.26
C LYS A 79 20.79 -0.13 19.76
N HIS A 80 20.66 -0.31 18.45
CA HIS A 80 20.86 -1.61 17.83
C HIS A 80 22.34 -1.86 17.52
N ARG A 81 22.82 -3.08 17.79
CA ARG A 81 24.16 -3.52 17.39
C ARG A 81 24.33 -3.52 15.87
N GLU A 82 23.29 -3.95 15.17
CA GLU A 82 23.20 -4.03 13.71
C GLU A 82 21.79 -3.65 13.27
N VAL A 83 21.67 -3.06 12.08
CA VAL A 83 20.37 -2.70 11.50
C VAL A 83 19.78 -3.90 10.76
N SER A 84 18.55 -4.28 11.11
CA SER A 84 17.81 -5.38 10.49
C SER A 84 16.42 -4.95 9.98
N PRO A 85 15.73 -5.79 9.17
CA PRO A 85 14.34 -5.56 8.77
C PRO A 85 13.32 -5.49 9.93
N LEU A 86 13.73 -5.79 11.16
CA LEU A 86 12.88 -5.64 12.33
C LEU A 86 13.20 -4.37 13.12
N SER A 87 14.40 -3.82 12.94
CA SER A 87 14.87 -2.63 13.67
C SER A 87 14.79 -1.33 12.88
N LYS A 88 14.54 -1.34 11.55
CA LYS A 88 14.27 -0.08 10.84
C LYS A 88 12.81 0.34 11.00
N ASP A 89 12.63 1.62 11.27
CA ASP A 89 11.33 2.27 11.30
C ASP A 89 10.85 2.67 9.90
N ARG A 90 11.74 2.74 8.92
CA ARG A 90 11.39 3.12 7.55
C ARG A 90 12.04 2.20 6.53
N TYR A 91 11.26 1.81 5.53
CA TYR A 91 11.68 1.01 4.37
C TYR A 91 11.41 1.80 3.11
N SER A 92 12.46 2.12 2.37
CA SER A 92 12.35 2.70 1.04
C SER A 92 12.41 1.59 0.00
N ILE A 93 11.46 1.59 -0.93
CA ILE A 93 11.43 0.70 -2.09
C ILE A 93 11.60 1.58 -3.33
N SER A 94 12.71 1.40 -4.03
CA SER A 94 12.93 1.99 -5.36
C SER A 94 11.93 1.42 -6.35
N VAL A 95 11.41 2.27 -7.22
CA VAL A 95 10.37 1.90 -8.20
C VAL A 95 10.81 2.28 -9.60
N LEU A 96 10.47 1.42 -10.55
CA LEU A 96 10.72 1.61 -11.97
C LEU A 96 9.41 1.72 -12.74
N THR A 97 9.52 2.22 -13.98
CA THR A 97 8.38 2.25 -14.89
C THR A 97 7.84 0.84 -15.13
N GLY A 98 6.55 0.65 -14.87
CA GLY A 98 5.85 -0.65 -14.95
C GLY A 98 5.69 -1.36 -13.61
N ASP A 99 6.30 -0.87 -12.53
CA ASP A 99 6.15 -1.50 -11.22
C ASP A 99 4.74 -1.31 -10.66
N LEU A 100 4.23 -2.38 -10.04
CA LEU A 100 3.00 -2.39 -9.27
C LEU A 100 3.34 -2.71 -7.81
N ILE A 101 3.09 -1.75 -6.93
CA ILE A 101 3.25 -1.93 -5.49
C ILE A 101 1.86 -2.05 -4.87
N ILE A 102 1.60 -3.16 -4.17
CA ILE A 102 0.37 -3.40 -3.40
C ILE A 102 0.77 -3.58 -1.94
N PHE A 103 0.06 -2.90 -1.04
CA PHE A 103 0.36 -2.87 0.38
C PHE A 103 -0.91 -2.77 1.22
N SER A 104 -0.80 -3.08 2.52
CA SER A 104 -1.91 -2.89 3.47
C SER A 104 -2.27 -1.41 3.56
N SER A 105 -3.56 -1.10 3.43
CA SER A 105 -4.04 0.29 3.46
C SER A 105 -3.77 1.01 4.79
N HIS A 106 -3.50 0.24 5.86
CA HIS A 106 -3.16 0.75 7.19
C HIS A 106 -1.66 1.04 7.36
N THR A 107 -0.83 0.75 6.34
CA THR A 107 0.60 1.05 6.40
C THR A 107 0.85 2.53 6.07
N THR A 108 1.42 3.26 7.02
CA THR A 108 1.86 4.63 6.81
C THR A 108 2.89 4.68 5.70
N HIS A 109 2.64 5.48 4.67
CA HIS A 109 3.55 5.63 3.54
C HIS A 109 3.65 7.08 3.07
N THR A 110 4.77 7.38 2.43
CA THR A 110 5.05 8.66 1.78
C THR A 110 5.77 8.39 0.48
N VAL A 111 5.67 9.30 -0.47
CA VAL A 111 6.39 9.20 -1.75
C VAL A 111 7.47 10.26 -1.76
N THR A 112 8.69 9.88 -2.16
CA THR A 112 9.81 10.82 -2.16
C THR A 112 9.57 11.98 -3.13
N PRO A 113 10.10 13.19 -2.81
CA PRO A 113 10.10 14.30 -3.74
C PRO A 113 10.76 13.90 -5.06
N ILE A 114 10.24 14.45 -6.16
CA ILE A 114 10.80 14.22 -7.49
C ILE A 114 12.05 15.08 -7.64
N THR A 115 13.17 14.41 -7.92
CA THR A 115 14.48 15.02 -8.18
C THR A 115 14.91 14.91 -9.64
N SER A 116 14.22 14.09 -10.44
CA SER A 116 14.47 13.94 -11.88
C SER A 116 13.90 15.11 -12.68
N SER A 117 14.45 15.35 -13.87
CA SER A 117 13.86 16.29 -14.85
C SER A 117 12.55 15.76 -15.44
N GLU A 118 12.38 14.44 -15.46
CA GLU A 118 11.18 13.78 -15.98
C GLU A 118 10.08 13.72 -14.91
N PRO A 119 8.80 13.91 -15.29
CA PRO A 119 7.68 13.81 -14.36
C PRO A 119 7.40 12.34 -13.99
N ARG A 120 7.00 12.13 -12.73
CA ARG A 120 6.47 10.85 -12.27
C ARG A 120 4.98 10.79 -12.55
N LEU A 121 4.54 9.74 -13.25
CA LEU A 121 3.13 9.47 -13.50
C LEU A 121 2.76 8.12 -12.90
N SER A 122 1.79 8.11 -11.99
CA SER A 122 1.30 6.87 -11.37
C SER A 122 -0.21 6.82 -11.29
N LEU A 123 -0.74 5.60 -11.26
CA LEU A 123 -2.14 5.30 -10.96
C LEU A 123 -2.21 4.73 -9.55
N ALA A 124 -2.71 5.52 -8.61
CA ALA A 124 -2.99 5.06 -7.26
C ALA A 124 -4.43 4.54 -7.16
N PHE A 125 -4.66 3.56 -6.28
CA PHE A 125 -5.97 2.97 -6.09
C PHE A 125 -6.17 2.40 -4.68
N ASN A 126 -7.42 2.41 -4.25
CA ASN A 126 -7.92 1.78 -3.02
C ASN A 126 -8.75 0.57 -3.37
N THR A 127 -8.78 -0.42 -2.48
CA THR A 127 -9.59 -1.63 -2.65
C THR A 127 -10.33 -2.00 -1.38
N PHE A 128 -11.45 -2.72 -1.53
CA PHE A 128 -12.15 -3.31 -0.40
C PHE A 128 -12.64 -4.70 -0.73
N LEU A 129 -12.89 -5.49 0.31
CA LEU A 129 -13.40 -6.85 0.18
C LEU A 129 -14.85 -6.85 -0.31
N THR A 130 -15.24 -7.95 -0.94
CA THR A 130 -16.59 -8.20 -1.45
C THR A 130 -17.06 -9.59 -1.05
N GLY A 131 -18.36 -9.84 -1.08
CA GLY A 131 -18.97 -11.09 -0.66
C GLY A 131 -19.32 -11.06 0.83
N THR A 132 -19.34 -12.23 1.47
CA THR A 132 -19.67 -12.34 2.89
C THR A 132 -18.41 -12.38 3.74
N LEU A 133 -18.33 -11.48 4.72
CA LEU A 133 -17.33 -11.45 5.77
C LEU A 133 -17.96 -11.91 7.09
N GLY A 134 -17.17 -12.55 7.96
CA GLY A 134 -17.66 -13.02 9.26
C GLY A 134 -18.58 -14.24 9.17
N HIS A 135 -19.30 -14.50 10.26
CA HIS A 135 -20.17 -15.67 10.43
C HIS A 135 -21.46 -15.29 11.17
N SER A 136 -22.61 -15.79 10.69
CA SER A 136 -23.92 -15.58 11.32
C SER A 136 -23.93 -15.97 12.80
N ASP A 137 -23.32 -17.11 13.11
CA ASP A 137 -23.33 -17.72 14.44
C ASP A 137 -22.48 -16.94 15.45
N SER A 138 -21.55 -16.10 14.95
CA SER A 138 -20.73 -15.20 15.74
C SER A 138 -21.28 -13.77 15.79
N ALA A 139 -22.49 -13.55 15.25
CA ALA A 139 -23.15 -12.24 15.16
C ALA A 139 -22.26 -11.14 14.55
N ASN A 140 -21.38 -11.50 13.61
CA ASN A 140 -20.47 -10.58 12.93
C ASN A 140 -20.49 -10.72 11.40
N GLU A 141 -21.52 -11.36 10.86
CA GLU A 141 -21.73 -11.48 9.41
C GLU A 141 -21.98 -10.12 8.76
N LEU A 142 -21.32 -9.88 7.64
CA LEU A 142 -21.43 -8.67 6.83
C LEU A 142 -21.39 -9.02 5.33
N ILE A 143 -22.40 -8.58 4.58
CA ILE A 143 -22.55 -8.86 3.14
C ILE A 143 -22.20 -7.58 2.34
N LEU A 144 -21.24 -7.66 1.40
CA LEU A 144 -20.59 -6.52 0.69
C LEU A 144 -20.47 -6.66 -0.83
#